data_AF-A0A0D0VKK5-F1
#
_entry.id   AF-A0A0D0VKK5-F1
#
_cell.length_a   1.000
_cell.length_b   1.000
_cell.length_c   1.000
_cell.angle_alpha   90.00
_cell.angle_beta   90.00
_cell.angle_gamma   90.00
#
_symmetry.space_group_name_H-M   'P 1'
#
loop_
_entity.id
_entity.type
_entity.pdbx_description
1 polymer ?
#
loop_
_entity_poly.entity_id
_entity_poly.type
_entity_poly.pdbx_seq_one_letter_code
_entity_poly.pdbx_strand_id
1 'polypeptide(L)'
;MFPFRPTVTTRWPPSRCPMEDDMLMPRWYLTTPDWFAELPATIHSGDDGKTVTNQPARPLHDGHSVGPAETDAAMGVALLAVEQLGEAMTHATECHDLTELARLLCGLNLVQAYLTQTIQRIAENVHGAAFSGLAAVPDTVVQDLTDSLSTAGSNSEILAGHLKDAHLILRSVAVS
;
A
#
# COMPACT_ATOMS: atom_id res chain seq x y z
N MET A 1 -29.21 -17.55 -3.38
CA MET A 1 -28.98 -17.72 -1.93
C MET A 1 -27.75 -18.60 -1.78
N PHE A 2 -26.57 -18.01 -1.64
CA PHE A 2 -25.32 -18.73 -1.41
C PHE A 2 -24.74 -18.27 -0.06
N PRO A 3 -24.65 -19.13 0.96
CA PRO A 3 -23.84 -18.84 2.13
C PRO A 3 -22.49 -19.53 1.94
N PHE A 4 -21.54 -18.86 1.29
CA PHE A 4 -20.12 -19.18 1.50
C PHE A 4 -19.59 -18.20 2.53
N ARG A 5 -19.65 -18.58 3.81
CA ARG A 5 -18.66 -18.09 4.78
C ARG A 5 -17.56 -19.16 4.81
N PRO A 6 -16.38 -18.94 4.23
CA PRO A 6 -15.25 -19.76 4.61
C PRO A 6 -14.95 -19.43 6.07
N THR A 7 -15.12 -20.42 6.95
CA THR A 7 -14.54 -20.38 8.27
C THR A 7 -13.02 -20.36 8.06
N VAL A 8 -12.41 -19.17 8.08
CA VAL A 8 -10.96 -19.03 8.05
C VAL A 8 -10.45 -19.47 9.43
N THR A 9 -10.18 -20.76 9.58
CA THR A 9 -9.52 -21.37 10.75
C THR A 9 -8.01 -21.43 10.59
N THR A 10 -7.39 -20.42 9.98
CA THR A 10 -5.95 -20.19 10.10
C THR A 10 -5.73 -19.15 11.18
N ARG A 11 -5.81 -19.59 12.45
CA ARG A 11 -5.28 -18.80 13.56
C ARG A 11 -3.76 -18.85 13.45
N TRP A 12 -3.20 -17.87 12.75
CA TRP A 12 -1.77 -17.64 12.70
C TRP A 12 -1.28 -17.33 14.12
N PRO A 13 -0.04 -17.72 14.49
CA PRO A 13 0.49 -17.39 15.80
C PRO A 13 0.42 -15.87 16.01
N PRO A 14 0.03 -15.39 17.21
CA PRO A 14 -0.15 -13.97 17.46
C PRO A 14 1.18 -13.24 17.22
N SER A 15 1.19 -12.40 16.19
CA SER A 15 2.28 -11.45 15.97
C SER A 15 2.13 -10.32 16.97
N ARG A 16 3.24 -9.85 17.55
CA ARG A 16 3.19 -8.69 18.45
C ARG A 16 2.61 -7.49 17.70
N CYS A 17 1.77 -6.72 18.38
CA CYS A 17 1.27 -5.47 17.81
C CYS A 17 2.46 -4.56 17.50
N PRO A 18 2.58 -4.04 16.26
CA PRO A 18 3.67 -3.16 15.90
C PRO A 18 3.54 -1.85 16.68
N MET A 19 4.56 -1.50 17.45
CA MET A 19 4.75 -0.15 17.98
C MET A 19 5.41 0.73 16.92
N GLU A 20 5.39 2.05 17.07
CA GLU A 20 6.02 2.99 16.12
C GLU A 20 7.47 2.60 15.73
N ASP A 21 8.26 2.10 16.69
CA ASP A 21 9.64 1.62 16.48
C ASP A 21 9.74 0.28 15.70
N ASP A 22 8.66 -0.50 15.66
CA ASP A 22 8.55 -1.80 14.98
C ASP A 22 7.93 -1.69 13.58
N MET A 23 7.43 -0.50 13.19
CA MET A 23 6.80 -0.31 11.88
C MET A 23 7.79 -0.39 10.73
N LEU A 24 7.27 -0.70 9.53
CA LEU A 24 8.04 -0.71 8.29
C LEU A 24 8.71 0.65 8.07
N MET A 25 10.03 0.72 8.27
CA MET A 25 10.77 1.97 8.12
C MET A 25 11.01 2.34 6.65
N PRO A 26 10.95 3.63 6.26
CA PRO A 26 11.20 4.06 4.87
C PRO A 26 12.49 3.50 4.26
N ARG A 27 13.57 3.44 5.04
CA ARG A 27 14.87 2.85 4.63
C ARG A 27 14.80 1.39 4.21
N TRP A 28 13.73 0.65 4.54
CA TRP A 28 13.58 -0.75 4.17
C TRP A 28 13.09 -0.94 2.75
N TYR A 29 12.22 -0.06 2.24
CA TYR A 29 11.64 -0.20 0.90
C TYR A 29 12.12 0.88 -0.08
N LEU A 30 12.72 1.97 0.41
CA LEU A 30 13.35 2.99 -0.42
C LEU A 30 14.81 2.65 -0.70
N THR A 31 15.23 2.80 -1.97
CA THR A 31 16.63 2.71 -2.39
C THR A 31 17.39 4.02 -2.18
N THR A 32 16.68 5.15 -2.15
CA THR A 32 17.23 6.49 -1.90
C THR A 32 16.29 7.34 -1.05
N PRO A 33 16.77 8.42 -0.40
CA PRO A 33 15.96 9.27 0.46
C PRO A 33 14.90 10.09 -0.29
N ASP A 34 15.11 10.36 -1.59
CA ASP A 34 14.24 11.20 -2.43
C ASP A 34 13.79 10.41 -3.67
N TRP A 35 12.90 9.45 -3.45
CA TRP A 35 12.44 8.55 -4.51
C TRP A 35 11.51 9.24 -5.53
N PHE A 36 10.88 10.36 -5.18
CA PHE A 36 10.13 11.18 -6.13
C PHE A 36 11.03 11.74 -7.23
N ALA A 37 12.33 11.94 -6.94
CA ALA A 37 13.33 12.28 -7.93
C ALA A 37 13.77 11.11 -8.82
N GLU A 38 13.49 9.85 -8.42
CA GLU A 38 13.75 8.64 -9.23
C GLU A 38 12.59 8.26 -10.14
N LEU A 39 11.38 8.71 -9.84
CA LEU A 39 10.29 8.71 -10.82
C LEU A 39 10.69 9.64 -11.97
N PRO A 40 10.55 9.22 -13.25
CA PRO A 40 10.73 10.16 -14.35
C PRO A 40 9.85 11.37 -14.10
N ALA A 41 10.42 12.57 -14.21
CA ALA A 41 9.64 13.79 -14.31
C ALA A 41 8.54 13.50 -15.33
N THR A 42 7.29 13.45 -14.84
CA THR A 42 6.10 12.99 -15.55
C THR A 42 6.29 13.17 -17.06
N ILE A 43 6.24 12.07 -17.83
CA ILE A 43 6.06 12.15 -19.29
C ILE A 43 5.05 13.26 -19.48
N HIS A 44 5.48 14.34 -20.15
CA HIS A 44 4.63 15.48 -20.42
C HIS A 44 3.46 14.94 -21.23
N SER A 45 2.42 14.52 -20.53
CA SER A 45 1.18 14.08 -21.13
C SER A 45 0.66 15.31 -21.83
N GLY A 46 0.73 15.26 -23.17
CA GLY A 46 0.29 16.35 -24.01
C GLY A 46 -1.11 16.73 -23.60
N ASP A 47 -1.27 17.97 -23.15
CA ASP A 47 -2.46 18.75 -22.72
C ASP A 47 -3.61 18.07 -21.93
N ASP A 48 -3.91 16.79 -22.11
CA ASP A 48 -5.02 16.05 -21.52
C ASP A 48 -4.66 15.27 -20.23
N GLY A 49 -3.37 15.07 -19.90
CA GLY A 49 -2.97 14.36 -18.65
C GLY A 49 -2.67 15.26 -17.45
N LYS A 50 -2.70 16.59 -17.63
CA LYS A 50 -2.57 17.55 -16.51
C LYS A 50 -3.83 17.63 -15.65
N THR A 51 -4.97 17.13 -16.14
CA THR A 51 -6.25 17.09 -15.41
C THR A 51 -6.31 15.89 -14.46
N VAL A 52 -5.77 14.73 -14.83
CA VAL A 52 -5.92 13.49 -14.04
C VAL A 52 -4.98 13.42 -12.83
N THR A 53 -3.78 14.00 -12.92
CA THR A 53 -2.82 14.01 -11.79
C THR A 53 -3.04 15.17 -10.81
N ASN A 54 -3.58 16.31 -11.26
CA ASN A 54 -3.78 17.48 -10.39
C ASN A 54 -5.12 17.49 -9.65
N GLN A 55 -6.15 16.77 -10.11
CA GLN A 55 -7.45 16.72 -9.43
C GLN A 55 -7.46 15.89 -8.14
N PRO A 56 -6.82 14.70 -8.06
CA PRO A 56 -6.77 13.93 -6.82
C PRO A 56 -5.63 14.37 -5.87
N ALA A 57 -4.57 15.02 -6.36
CA ALA A 57 -3.43 15.41 -5.51
C ALA A 57 -3.72 16.63 -4.62
N ARG A 58 -4.63 17.53 -5.03
CA ARG A 58 -4.90 18.79 -4.33
C ARG A 58 -5.54 18.62 -2.95
N PRO A 59 -6.52 17.73 -2.74
CA PRO A 59 -7.08 17.47 -1.40
C PRO A 59 -6.12 16.72 -0.46
N LEU A 60 -5.18 15.94 -1.00
CA LEU A 60 -4.29 15.07 -0.24
C LEU A 60 -3.03 15.79 0.28
N HIS A 61 -2.68 16.96 -0.26
CA HIS A 61 -1.45 17.69 0.11
C HIS A 61 -1.64 18.68 1.26
N ASP A 62 -2.86 19.17 1.49
CA ASP A 62 -3.11 20.32 2.38
C ASP A 62 -3.21 19.95 3.89
N GLY A 63 -2.85 18.73 4.31
CA GLY A 63 -2.66 18.39 5.73
C GLY A 63 -3.89 18.54 6.64
N HIS A 64 -5.09 18.69 6.07
CA HIS A 64 -6.32 18.72 6.84
C HIS A 64 -6.73 17.29 7.19
N SER A 65 -7.30 17.11 8.39
CA SER A 65 -7.94 15.84 8.78
C SER A 65 -8.96 15.44 7.72
N VAL A 66 -8.62 14.44 6.93
CA VAL A 66 -9.48 13.86 5.89
C VAL A 66 -10.66 13.21 6.60
N GLY A 67 -11.89 13.60 6.26
CA GLY A 67 -13.10 13.03 6.84
C GLY A 67 -13.36 11.60 6.33
N PRO A 68 -14.37 10.91 6.89
CA PRO A 68 -14.73 9.57 6.43
C PRO A 68 -15.10 9.52 4.94
N ALA A 69 -15.85 10.51 4.45
CA ALA A 69 -16.28 10.57 3.05
C ALA A 69 -15.10 10.75 2.08
N GLU A 70 -14.13 11.59 2.45
CA GLU A 70 -12.92 11.80 1.67
C GLU A 70 -11.98 10.58 1.72
N THR A 71 -11.93 9.88 2.86
CA THR A 71 -11.19 8.62 2.99
C THR A 71 -11.80 7.53 2.10
N ASP A 72 -13.13 7.41 2.07
CA ASP A 72 -13.85 6.47 1.20
C ASP A 72 -13.61 6.79 -0.28
N ALA A 73 -13.66 8.07 -0.65
CA ALA A 73 -13.37 8.51 -2.02
C ALA A 73 -11.92 8.22 -2.42
N ALA A 74 -10.95 8.48 -1.54
CA ALA A 74 -9.54 8.18 -1.76
C ALA A 74 -9.30 6.67 -1.94
N MET A 75 -9.95 5.83 -1.13
CA MET A 75 -9.91 4.38 -1.29
C MET A 75 -10.48 3.94 -2.64
N GLY A 76 -11.61 4.52 -3.06
CA GLY A 76 -12.20 4.25 -4.38
C GLY A 76 -11.26 4.58 -5.54
N VAL A 77 -10.60 5.74 -5.48
CA VAL A 77 -9.60 6.14 -6.49
C VAL A 77 -8.40 5.19 -6.49
N ALA A 78 -7.90 4.80 -5.31
CA ALA A 78 -6.79 3.87 -5.19
C ALA A 78 -7.11 2.49 -5.79
N LEU A 79 -8.31 1.96 -5.54
CA LEU A 79 -8.76 0.67 -6.10
C LEU A 79 -8.84 0.72 -7.63
N LEU A 80 -9.45 1.77 -8.19
CA LEU A 80 -9.53 1.94 -9.64
C LEU A 80 -8.15 2.08 -10.28
N ALA A 81 -7.22 2.79 -9.63
CA ALA A 81 -5.85 2.93 -10.13
C ALA A 81 -5.12 1.58 -10.18
N VAL A 82 -5.27 0.74 -9.16
CA VAL A 82 -4.68 -0.61 -9.11
C VAL A 82 -5.31 -1.53 -10.16
N GLU A 83 -6.62 -1.46 -10.36
CA GLU A 83 -7.32 -2.24 -11.40
C GLU A 83 -6.82 -1.87 -12.80
N GLN A 84 -6.76 -0.58 -13.12
CA GLN A 84 -6.25 -0.08 -14.40
C GLN A 84 -4.78 -0.46 -14.63
N LEU A 85 -3.96 -0.45 -13.58
CA LEU A 85 -2.58 -0.92 -13.65
C LEU A 85 -2.53 -2.43 -14.00
N GLY A 86 -3.41 -3.24 -13.40
CA GLY A 86 -3.51 -4.66 -13.71
C GLY A 86 -3.93 -4.94 -15.17
N GLU A 87 -4.89 -4.18 -15.69
CA GLU A 87 -5.32 -4.27 -17.09
C GLU A 87 -4.20 -3.89 -18.06
N ALA A 88 -3.53 -2.76 -17.81
CA ALA A 88 -2.40 -2.31 -18.62
C ALA A 88 -1.29 -3.38 -18.67
N MET A 89 -0.94 -3.95 -17.52
CA MET A 89 0.06 -5.02 -17.44
C MET A 89 -0.36 -6.33 -18.09
N THR A 90 -1.66 -6.60 -18.19
CA THR A 90 -2.17 -7.81 -18.84
C THR A 90 -2.15 -7.67 -20.37
N HIS A 91 -2.37 -6.46 -20.89
CA HIS A 91 -2.61 -6.24 -22.32
C HIS A 91 -1.50 -5.48 -23.06
N ALA A 92 -0.59 -4.81 -22.36
CA ALA A 92 0.48 -4.00 -22.95
C ALA A 92 1.89 -4.56 -22.69
N THR A 93 2.01 -5.84 -22.35
CA THR A 93 3.31 -6.48 -22.06
C THR A 93 4.34 -6.33 -23.18
N GLU A 94 3.89 -6.34 -24.45
CA GLU A 94 4.75 -6.15 -25.62
C GLU A 94 5.23 -4.69 -25.81
N CYS A 95 4.59 -3.74 -25.14
CA CYS A 95 4.91 -2.32 -25.22
C CYS A 95 5.90 -1.88 -24.14
N HIS A 96 6.15 -2.72 -23.12
CA HIS A 96 6.98 -2.37 -21.97
C HIS A 96 8.39 -2.94 -22.08
N ASP A 97 9.39 -2.06 -22.09
CA ASP A 97 10.79 -2.48 -22.00
C ASP A 97 11.18 -2.85 -20.55
N LEU A 98 12.40 -3.39 -20.37
CA LEU A 98 12.90 -3.77 -19.04
C LEU A 98 13.01 -2.58 -18.07
N THR A 99 13.19 -1.36 -18.59
CA THR A 99 13.24 -0.15 -17.77
C THR A 99 11.84 0.18 -17.24
N GLU A 100 10.82 0.05 -18.07
CA GLU A 100 9.42 0.23 -17.69
C GLU A 100 8.98 -0.83 -16.69
N LEU A 101 9.34 -2.10 -16.91
CA LEU A 101 9.08 -3.16 -15.93
C LEU A 101 9.75 -2.88 -14.58
N ALA A 102 11.01 -2.41 -14.57
CA ALA A 102 11.71 -2.04 -13.34
C ALA A 102 11.04 -0.88 -12.59
N ARG A 103 10.51 0.12 -13.32
CA ARG A 103 9.74 1.23 -12.75
C ARG A 103 8.42 0.75 -12.15
N LEU A 104 7.73 -0.14 -12.84
CA LEU A 104 6.45 -0.68 -12.37
C LEU A 104 6.63 -1.52 -11.10
N LEU A 105 7.65 -2.37 -11.04
CA LEU A 105 7.98 -3.10 -9.80
C LEU A 105 8.37 -2.18 -8.65
N CYS A 106 9.08 -1.08 -8.93
CA CYS A 106 9.38 -0.06 -7.92
C CYS A 106 8.10 0.60 -7.40
N GLY A 107 7.20 1.02 -8.29
CA GLY A 107 5.90 1.60 -7.93
C GLY A 107 5.05 0.65 -7.10
N LEU A 108 4.98 -0.63 -7.49
CA LEU A 108 4.26 -1.66 -6.73
C LEU A 108 4.87 -1.91 -5.35
N ASN A 109 6.20 -1.95 -5.24
CA ASN A 109 6.88 -2.05 -3.95
C ASN A 109 6.49 -0.87 -3.02
N LEU A 110 6.44 0.35 -3.56
CA LEU A 110 6.06 1.53 -2.80
C LEU A 110 4.60 1.51 -2.35
N VAL A 111 3.67 1.19 -3.27
CA VAL A 111 2.25 1.01 -2.94
C VAL A 111 2.09 -0.04 -1.83
N GLN A 112 2.78 -1.18 -1.97
CA GLN A 112 2.75 -2.23 -0.96
C GLN A 112 3.32 -1.77 0.38
N ALA A 113 4.42 -1.03 0.39
CA ALA A 113 5.03 -0.50 1.60
C ALA A 113 4.10 0.50 2.32
N TYR A 114 3.48 1.43 1.59
CA TYR A 114 2.52 2.38 2.19
C TYR A 114 1.26 1.67 2.69
N LEU A 115 0.78 0.65 1.98
CA LEU A 115 -0.33 -0.18 2.45
C LEU A 115 0.04 -0.93 3.73
N THR A 116 1.26 -1.48 3.79
CA THR A 116 1.81 -2.15 4.97
C THR A 116 1.83 -1.22 6.19
N GLN A 117 2.41 -0.03 6.05
CA GLN A 117 2.41 0.97 7.12
C GLN A 117 1.00 1.39 7.53
N THR A 118 0.08 1.52 6.57
CA THR A 118 -1.32 1.86 6.87
C THR A 118 -1.98 0.75 7.70
N ILE A 119 -1.78 -0.52 7.33
CA ILE A 119 -2.28 -1.67 8.11
C ILE A 119 -1.68 -1.68 9.53
N GLN A 120 -0.37 -1.45 9.66
CA GLN A 120 0.32 -1.41 10.96
C GLN A 120 -0.21 -0.26 11.84
N ARG A 121 -0.39 0.94 11.28
CA ARG A 121 -1.03 2.07 11.99
C ARG A 121 -2.46 1.78 12.41
N ILE A 122 -3.24 1.09 11.57
CA ILE A 122 -4.60 0.69 11.96
C ILE A 122 -4.52 -0.32 13.11
N ALA A 123 -3.60 -1.29 13.07
CA ALA A 123 -3.40 -2.25 14.16
C ALA A 123 -3.08 -1.55 15.49
N GLU A 124 -2.14 -0.61 15.48
CA GLU A 124 -1.76 0.20 16.64
C GLU A 124 -2.96 1.01 17.17
N ASN A 125 -3.72 1.67 16.28
CA ASN A 125 -4.89 2.45 16.67
C ASN A 125 -6.04 1.59 17.21
N VAL A 126 -6.20 0.35 16.73
CA VAL A 126 -7.15 -0.61 17.30
C VAL A 126 -6.69 -1.04 18.69
N HIS A 127 -5.41 -1.37 18.85
CA HIS A 127 -4.83 -1.75 20.14
C HIS A 127 -4.96 -0.62 21.19
N GLY A 128 -4.71 0.61 20.78
CA GLY A 128 -4.86 1.81 21.60
C GLY A 128 -6.30 2.30 21.78
N ALA A 129 -7.30 1.59 21.25
CA ALA A 129 -8.71 1.95 21.27
C ALA A 129 -9.02 3.38 20.75
N ALA A 130 -8.26 3.84 19.75
CA ALA A 130 -8.35 5.19 19.22
C ALA A 130 -9.60 5.43 18.33
N PHE A 131 -10.14 4.36 17.71
CA PHE A 131 -11.36 4.47 16.90
C PHE A 131 -12.62 4.59 17.77
N SER A 132 -13.46 5.57 17.43
CA SER A 132 -14.75 5.77 18.09
C SER A 132 -15.61 4.50 17.97
N GLY A 133 -16.15 4.03 19.10
CA GLY A 133 -16.98 2.83 19.17
C GLY A 133 -16.24 1.57 19.62
N LEU A 134 -14.90 1.54 19.60
CA LEU A 134 -14.14 0.39 20.11
C LEU A 134 -14.35 0.14 21.61
N ALA A 135 -14.60 1.20 22.40
CA ALA A 135 -14.85 1.07 23.83
C ALA A 135 -16.11 0.24 24.19
N ALA A 136 -17.03 0.05 23.24
CA ALA A 136 -18.22 -0.77 23.42
C ALA A 136 -18.05 -2.22 22.90
N VAL A 137 -16.90 -2.52 22.26
CA VAL A 137 -16.59 -3.83 21.70
C VAL A 137 -15.94 -4.69 22.78
N PRO A 138 -16.26 -6.00 22.89
CA PRO A 138 -15.58 -6.88 23.83
C PRO A 138 -14.08 -6.96 23.60
N ASP A 139 -13.28 -6.92 24.67
CA ASP A 139 -11.81 -6.98 24.61
C ASP A 139 -11.28 -8.15 23.78
N THR A 140 -11.95 -9.31 23.83
CA THR A 140 -11.57 -10.48 23.04
C THR A 140 -11.65 -10.23 21.53
N VAL A 141 -12.64 -9.46 21.09
CA VAL A 141 -12.82 -9.10 19.68
C VAL A 141 -11.80 -8.05 19.25
N VAL A 142 -11.51 -7.07 20.12
CA VAL A 142 -10.46 -6.07 19.87
C VAL A 142 -9.09 -6.75 19.76
N GLN A 143 -8.81 -7.74 20.62
CA GLN A 143 -7.60 -8.53 20.56
C GLN A 143 -7.50 -9.35 19.27
N ASP A 144 -8.52 -10.12 18.91
CA ASP A 144 -8.52 -10.91 17.66
C ASP A 144 -8.35 -10.01 16.43
N LEU A 145 -8.93 -8.80 16.42
CA LEU A 145 -8.75 -7.80 15.37
C LEU A 145 -7.31 -7.27 15.32
N THR A 146 -6.75 -6.92 16.47
CA THR A 146 -5.36 -6.46 16.60
C THR A 146 -4.38 -7.52 16.08
N ASP A 147 -4.55 -8.77 16.50
CA ASP A 147 -3.70 -9.89 16.09
C ASP A 147 -3.78 -10.13 14.58
N SER A 148 -4.98 -10.05 14.01
CA SER A 148 -5.20 -10.22 12.57
C SER A 148 -4.53 -9.11 11.74
N LEU A 149 -4.68 -7.85 12.17
CA LEU A 149 -4.06 -6.71 11.50
C LEU A 149 -2.54 -6.72 11.64
N SER A 150 -2.02 -7.06 12.82
CA SER A 150 -0.57 -7.16 13.08
C SER A 150 0.07 -8.26 12.24
N THR A 151 -0.62 -9.40 12.10
CA THR A 151 -0.19 -10.50 11.23
C THR A 151 -0.24 -10.08 9.76
N ALA A 152 -1.30 -9.39 9.32
CA ALA A 152 -1.40 -8.88 7.96
C ALA A 152 -0.27 -7.90 7.64
N GLY A 153 0.05 -6.98 8.57
CA GLY A 153 1.19 -6.06 8.45
C GLY A 153 2.51 -6.83 8.30
N SER A 154 2.78 -7.78 9.19
CA SER A 154 4.02 -8.60 9.17
C SER A 154 4.18 -9.38 7.85
N ASN A 155 3.11 -10.01 7.37
CA ASN A 155 3.14 -10.74 6.09
C ASN A 155 3.32 -9.79 4.89
N SER A 156 2.76 -8.58 4.99
CA SER A 156 2.86 -7.57 3.95
C SER A 156 4.29 -7.01 3.82
N GLU A 157 5.07 -6.96 4.91
CA GLU A 157 6.50 -6.63 4.85
C GLU A 157 7.30 -7.64 4.03
N ILE A 158 7.00 -8.94 4.18
CA ILE A 158 7.64 -10.00 3.38
C ILE A 158 7.34 -9.79 1.89
N LEU A 159 6.10 -9.46 1.55
CA LEU A 159 5.70 -9.17 0.17
C LEU A 159 6.41 -7.94 -0.39
N ALA A 160 6.49 -6.85 0.37
CA ALA A 160 7.24 -5.65 -0.02
C ALA A 160 8.74 -5.99 -0.25
N GLY A 161 9.34 -6.82 0.61
CA GLY A 161 10.69 -7.32 0.44
C GLY A 161 10.90 -8.03 -0.90
N HIS A 162 10.00 -8.93 -1.29
CA HIS A 162 10.08 -9.62 -2.58
C HIS A 162 9.94 -8.68 -3.79
N LEU A 163 9.06 -7.67 -3.70
CA LEU A 163 8.92 -6.66 -4.76
C LEU A 163 10.18 -5.80 -4.89
N LYS A 164 10.79 -5.42 -3.77
CA LYS A 164 12.08 -4.72 -3.75
C LYS A 164 13.19 -5.57 -4.38
N ASP A 165 13.31 -6.84 -4.02
CA ASP A 165 14.32 -7.74 -4.58
C ASP A 165 14.16 -7.87 -6.11
N ALA A 166 12.92 -8.06 -6.57
CA ALA A 166 12.61 -8.14 -8.00
C ALA A 166 12.98 -6.84 -8.75
N HIS A 167 12.66 -5.67 -8.16
CA HIS A 167 13.08 -4.38 -8.70
C HIS A 167 14.61 -4.25 -8.78
N LEU A 168 15.34 -4.64 -7.73
CA LEU A 168 16.81 -4.54 -7.68
C LEU A 168 17.49 -5.44 -8.71
N ILE A 169 16.96 -6.66 -8.91
CA ILE A 169 17.41 -7.56 -9.97
C ILE A 169 17.28 -6.88 -11.33
N LEU A 170 16.09 -6.36 -11.67
CA LEU A 170 15.88 -5.69 -12.96
C LEU A 170 16.78 -4.46 -13.14
N ARG A 171 16.94 -3.65 -12.10
CA ARG A 171 17.82 -2.48 -12.14
C ARG A 171 19.28 -2.85 -12.41
N SER A 172 19.75 -3.97 -11.85
CA SER A 172 21.12 -4.45 -12.11
C SER A 172 21.37 -4.84 -13.57
N VAL A 173 20.34 -5.33 -14.25
CA VAL A 173 20.42 -5.78 -15.65
C VAL A 173 20.20 -4.62 -16.64
N ALA A 174 19.35 -3.65 -16.30
CA ALA A 174 19.02 -2.52 -17.17
C ALA A 174 20.14 -1.45 -17.29
N VAL A 175 21.17 -1.50 -16.44
CA VAL A 175 22.34 -0.59 -16.46
C VAL A 175 23.55 -1.22 -17.18
N SER A 176 23.42 -2.46 -17.67
CA SER A 176 24.45 -3.17 -18.46
C SER A 176 24.26 -2.95 -19.96
#